data_AF-A0A662JCB4-F1
#
_entry.id   AF-A0A662JCB4-F1
#
_cell.length_a   1.000
_cell.length_b   1.000
_cell.length_c   1.000
_cell.angle_alpha   90.00
_cell.angle_beta   90.00
_cell.angle_gamma   90.00
#
_symmetry.space_group_name_H-M   'P 1'
#
loop_
_entity.id
_entity.type
_entity.pdbx_description
1 polymer ?
#
loop_
_entity_poly.entity_id
_entity_poly.type
_entity_poly.pdbx_seq_one_letter_code
_entity_poly.pdbx_strand_id
1 'polypeptide(L)'
;MILGASTLFAIDGSFKRLVEYMERWSGEIRVWEIIDEGCTSLTRAKESSIKELARSFDLKLSLHAPFLDVNIASLSAYMRRASIK
;
A
#
# COMPACT_ATOMS: atom_id res chain seq x y z
N MET A 1 12.48 2.90 19.17
CA MET A 1 12.48 3.12 17.71
C MET A 1 11.42 2.22 17.12
N ILE A 2 10.57 2.72 16.21
CA ILE A 2 9.54 1.91 15.54
C ILE A 2 10.06 1.60 14.14
N LEU A 3 10.15 0.31 13.81
CA LEU A 3 10.55 -0.16 12.48
C LEU A 3 9.30 -0.32 11.61
N GLY A 4 9.38 0.17 10.38
CA GLY A 4 8.33 0.02 9.38
C GLY A 4 8.87 -0.49 8.05
N ALA A 5 8.00 -1.14 7.28
CA ALA A 5 8.33 -1.61 5.94
C ALA A 5 7.33 -1.11 4.91
N SER A 6 7.85 -0.79 3.73
CA SER A 6 7.05 -0.48 2.55
C SER A 6 6.67 -1.74 1.81
N THR A 7 5.44 -1.85 1.31
CA THR A 7 5.02 -2.96 0.45
C THR A 7 5.44 -2.78 -1.01
N LEU A 8 6.29 -1.79 -1.33
CA LEU A 8 6.79 -1.54 -2.68
C LEU A 8 7.47 -2.77 -3.28
N PHE A 9 8.13 -3.61 -2.47
CA PHE A 9 8.75 -4.86 -2.93
C PHE A 9 7.76 -5.87 -3.54
N ALA A 10 6.45 -5.67 -3.35
CA ALA A 10 5.38 -6.52 -3.85
C ALA A 10 4.58 -5.90 -5.01
N ILE A 11 4.97 -4.71 -5.49
CA ILE A 11 4.21 -3.91 -6.48
C ILE A 11 3.94 -4.65 -7.80
N ASP A 12 4.89 -5.47 -8.26
CA ASP A 12 4.80 -6.29 -9.48
C ASP A 12 4.35 -7.74 -9.20
N GLY A 13 4.17 -8.09 -7.92
CA GLY A 13 3.85 -9.43 -7.46
C GLY A 13 2.36 -9.70 -7.42
N SER A 14 1.89 -10.22 -6.28
CA SER A 14 0.47 -10.46 -6.04
C SER A 14 0.06 -9.94 -4.67
N PHE A 15 -1.22 -9.56 -4.54
CA PHE A 15 -1.79 -9.17 -3.25
C PHE A 15 -1.66 -10.29 -2.20
N LYS A 16 -1.79 -11.55 -2.62
CA LYS A 16 -1.59 -12.71 -1.74
C LYS A 16 -0.19 -12.71 -1.13
N ARG A 17 0.85 -12.50 -1.96
CA ARG A 17 2.23 -12.43 -1.49
C ARG A 17 2.43 -11.28 -0.49
N LEU A 18 1.82 -10.12 -0.73
CA LEU A 18 1.86 -9.00 0.22
C LEU A 18 1.31 -9.42 1.60
N VAL A 19 0.14 -10.06 1.64
CA VAL A 19 -0.50 -10.52 2.88
C VAL A 19 0.37 -11.54 3.61
N GLU A 20 0.91 -12.55 2.89
CA GLU A 20 1.81 -13.56 3.46
C GLU A 20 3.05 -12.94 4.11
N TYR A 21 3.62 -11.88 3.52
CA TYR A 21 4.75 -11.16 4.11
C TYR A 21 4.35 -10.36 5.34
N MET A 22 3.22 -9.66 5.31
CA MET A 22 2.72 -8.92 6.47
C MET A 22 2.44 -9.84 7.65
N GLU A 23 1.84 -11.01 7.41
CA GLU A 23 1.62 -12.05 8.42
C GLU A 23 2.95 -12.58 8.98
N ARG A 24 3.85 -13.00 8.10
CA ARG A 24 5.15 -13.59 8.46
C ARG A 24 5.99 -12.68 9.35
N TRP A 25 5.97 -11.38 9.10
CA TRP A 25 6.81 -10.38 9.79
C TRP A 25 6.05 -9.54 10.81
N SER A 26 4.83 -9.95 11.19
CA SER A 26 3.98 -9.24 12.16
C SER A 26 4.61 -9.16 13.57
N GLY A 27 5.54 -10.04 13.90
CA GLY A 27 6.29 -10.02 15.17
C GLY A 27 7.32 -8.89 15.22
N GLU A 28 8.03 -8.64 14.12
CA GLU A 28 9.15 -7.70 14.05
C GLU A 28 8.76 -6.33 13.48
N ILE A 29 7.79 -6.28 12.56
CA ILE A 29 7.41 -5.07 11.82
C ILE A 29 5.99 -4.67 12.21
N ARG A 30 5.89 -3.56 12.95
CA ARG A 30 4.61 -3.04 13.47
C ARG A 30 4.00 -1.93 12.63
N VAL A 31 4.73 -1.40 11.65
CA VAL A 31 4.24 -0.36 10.75
C VAL A 31 4.42 -0.79 9.31
N TRP A 32 3.35 -0.75 8.54
CA TRP A 32 3.37 -1.08 7.13
C TRP A 32 2.91 0.10 6.29
N GLU A 33 3.76 0.54 5.37
CA GLU A 33 3.38 1.46 4.31
C GLU A 33 2.81 0.64 3.14
N ILE A 34 1.51 0.79 2.91
CA ILE A 34 0.81 0.13 1.82
C ILE A 34 0.96 0.98 0.55
N ILE A 35 1.48 0.36 -0.50
CA ILE A 35 1.57 0.97 -1.83
C ILE A 35 0.31 0.64 -2.64
N ASP A 36 -0.47 1.68 -2.95
CA ASP A 36 -1.68 1.59 -3.76
C ASP A 36 -1.37 1.73 -5.26
N GLU A 37 -0.63 0.76 -5.80
CA GLU A 37 -0.14 0.80 -7.18
C GLU A 37 0.01 -0.62 -7.74
N GLY A 38 -0.02 -0.77 -9.07
CA GLY A 38 0.26 -2.05 -9.75
C GLY A 38 -0.59 -3.22 -9.22
N CYS A 39 0.04 -4.37 -8.98
CA CYS A 39 -0.62 -5.58 -8.48
C CYS A 39 -1.16 -5.44 -7.05
N THR A 40 -0.62 -4.48 -6.28
CA THR A 40 -1.04 -4.19 -4.90
C THR A 40 -2.08 -3.08 -4.82
N SER A 41 -2.49 -2.48 -5.96
CA SER A 41 -3.52 -1.44 -6.01
C SER A 41 -4.79 -1.87 -5.26
N LEU A 42 -5.29 -0.96 -4.43
CA LEU A 42 -6.34 -1.20 -3.46
C LEU A 42 -7.72 -1.20 -4.12
N THR A 43 -8.44 -2.28 -3.88
CA THR A 43 -9.88 -2.38 -4.05
C THR A 43 -10.53 -2.49 -2.67
N ARG A 44 -11.85 -2.26 -2.56
CA ARG A 44 -12.56 -2.42 -1.28
C ARG A 44 -12.32 -3.78 -0.60
N ALA A 45 -12.20 -4.84 -1.40
CA ALA A 45 -11.92 -6.18 -0.90
C ALA A 45 -10.50 -6.27 -0.29
N LYS A 46 -9.48 -5.82 -1.03
CA LYS A 46 -8.09 -5.81 -0.56
C LYS A 46 -7.89 -4.91 0.66
N GLU A 47 -8.54 -3.74 0.67
CA GLU A 47 -8.54 -2.82 1.79
C GLU A 47 -9.13 -3.47 3.05
N SER A 48 -10.26 -4.16 2.91
CA SER A 48 -10.88 -4.90 4.02
C SER A 48 -9.95 -5.97 4.57
N SER A 49 -9.30 -6.75 3.70
CA SER A 49 -8.33 -7.78 4.10
C SER A 49 -7.12 -7.18 4.84
N ILE A 50 -6.53 -6.09 4.34
CA ILE A 50 -5.41 -5.41 5.03
C ILE A 50 -5.85 -4.88 6.40
N LYS A 51 -7.04 -4.27 6.49
CA LYS A 51 -7.58 -3.73 7.75
C LYS A 51 -7.90 -4.83 8.76
N GLU A 52 -8.36 -5.99 8.31
CA GLU A 52 -8.54 -7.16 9.17
C GLU A 52 -7.21 -7.67 9.68
N LEU A 53 -6.23 -7.85 8.79
CA LEU A 53 -4.89 -8.27 9.16
C LEU A 53 -4.24 -7.32 10.18
N ALA A 54 -4.34 -6.01 9.93
CA ALA A 54 -3.81 -5.01 10.83
C ALA A 54 -4.46 -5.03 12.22
N ARG A 55 -5.77 -5.31 12.30
CA ARG A 55 -6.46 -5.48 13.59
C ARG A 55 -6.01 -6.76 14.30
N SER A 56 -5.88 -7.88 13.58
CA SER A 56 -5.48 -9.17 14.15
C SER A 56 -4.07 -9.15 14.75
N PHE A 57 -3.16 -8.37 14.17
CA PHE A 57 -1.76 -8.31 14.58
C PHE A 57 -1.35 -6.97 15.24
N ASP A 58 -2.31 -6.08 15.54
CA ASP A 58 -2.07 -4.73 16.08
C ASP A 58 -1.02 -3.94 15.28
N LEU A 59 -1.19 -3.92 13.95
CA LEU A 59 -0.31 -3.23 13.01
C LEU A 59 -0.81 -1.81 12.75
N LYS A 60 0.13 -0.87 12.64
CA LYS A 60 -0.14 0.47 12.14
C LYS A 60 0.07 0.51 10.64
N LEU A 61 -0.79 1.25 9.95
CA LEU A 61 -0.74 1.39 8.50
C LEU A 61 -0.46 2.83 8.12
N SER A 62 0.38 3.03 7.11
CA SER A 62 0.40 4.23 6.28
C SER A 62 0.04 3.84 4.84
N LEU A 63 -0.34 4.83 4.04
CA LEU A 63 -0.73 4.62 2.64
C LEU A 63 0.10 5.54 1.76
N HIS A 64 0.69 4.97 0.72
CA HIS A 64 1.27 5.72 -0.38
C HIS A 64 0.29 5.69 -1.55
N ALA A 65 -0.14 6.87 -1.99
CA ALA A 65 -1.01 7.04 -3.15
C ALA A 65 -0.31 6.57 -4.45
N PRO A 66 -1.06 6.30 -5.53
CA PRO A 66 -0.48 6.01 -6.83
C PRO A 66 0.52 7.09 -7.25
N PHE A 67 1.57 6.67 -7.93
CA PHE A 67 2.66 7.56 -8.35
C PHE A 67 3.20 7.23 -9.74
N LEU A 68 2.87 6.05 -10.29
CA LEU A 68 3.22 5.75 -11.68
C LEU A 68 2.35 6.57 -12.62
N ASP A 69 3.00 7.18 -13.61
CA ASP A 69 2.38 7.91 -14.72
C ASP A 69 1.43 9.06 -14.32
N VAL A 70 1.50 9.53 -13.07
CA VAL A 70 0.78 10.71 -12.58
C VAL A 70 1.75 11.86 -12.35
N ASN A 71 1.26 13.10 -12.55
CA ASN A 71 2.05 14.31 -12.33
C ASN A 71 1.14 15.45 -11.87
N ILE A 72 1.05 15.62 -10.56
CA ILE A 72 0.23 16.66 -9.93
C ILE A 72 0.73 18.09 -10.24
N ALA A 73 2.00 18.24 -10.61
CA ALA A 73 2.61 19.50 -10.98
C ALA A 73 2.56 19.76 -12.50
N SER A 74 1.90 18.90 -13.29
CA SER A 74 1.81 19.07 -14.74
C SER A 74 1.14 20.40 -15.13
N LEU A 75 1.59 21.02 -16.22
CA LEU A 75 0.90 22.17 -16.81
C LEU A 75 -0.47 21.79 -17.41
N SER A 76 -0.64 20.52 -17.80
CA SER A 76 -1.91 20.00 -18.28
C SER A 76 -2.91 19.83 -17.14
N ALA A 77 -4.04 20.54 -17.21
CA ALA A 77 -5.12 20.39 -16.24
C ALA A 77 -5.71 18.97 -16.25
N TYR A 78 -5.67 18.27 -17.39
CA TYR A 78 -6.08 16.87 -17.49
C TYR A 78 -5.16 15.97 -16.64
N MET A 79 -3.84 16.12 -16.76
CA MET A 79 -2.88 15.33 -15.99
C MET A 79 -2.95 15.60 -14.48
N ARG A 80 -3.14 16.86 -14.08
CA ARG A 80 -3.33 17.19 -12.65
C ARG A 80 -4.57 16.51 -12.08
N ARG A 81 -5.68 16.50 -12.83
CA ARG A 81 -6.91 15.79 -12.41
C ARG A 81 -6.71 14.28 -12.37
N ALA A 82 -5.99 13.71 -13.33
CA ALA A 82 -5.67 12.28 -13.34
C ALA A 82 -4.78 11.84 -12.16
N SER A 83 -4.10 12.78 -11.50
CA SER A 83 -3.26 12.52 -10.32
C SER A 83 -4.05 12.47 -9.01
N ILE A 84 -5.36 12.72 -9.04
CA ILE A 84 -6.25 12.67 -7.88
C ILE A 84 -7.03 11.36 -7.94
N LYS A 85 -6.93 10.56 -6.88
CA LYS A 85 -7.67 9.30 -6.71
C LYS A 85 -9.01 9.52 -6.00
#